data_AF-A0A1F1L564-F1
#
_entry.id   AF-A0A1F1L564-F1
#
_cell.length_a   1.000
_cell.length_b   1.000
_cell.length_c   1.000
_cell.angle_alpha   90.00
_cell.angle_beta   90.00
_cell.angle_gamma   90.00
#
_symmetry.space_group_name_H-M   'P 1'
#
loop_
_entity.id
_entity.type
_entity.pdbx_description
1 polymer ?
#
loop_
_entity_poly.entity_id
_entity_poly.type
_entity_poly.pdbx_seq_one_letter_code
_entity_poly.pdbx_strand_id
1 'polypeptide(L)'
;MSKKLRIFKFSAFSRKQTQILSWWVDESPVKDFDGIIADGAIRSGKTVSMSLSFVMWAMNKFSGENFAMCGKTVGSFRRNVWNVLKTMLPSRGFQYIDHKTDNYIEIIRGSRVNYFYVFGGKDEASQDLIQGITLAGIFFDEVALMPESFVNQGTGRCSVEGSKYWFNCNPDGPMHWFNQNWILKAKDKNILYLNFTMDDNLSLSEKIKERYRNMYIGVFFKRYIQGLWAMAEGAIFDMWSEINEISESELPRDLKTSARRYIAIDYGTTNATVFLDIYDDGDIAWVVREYYYDSKVKMAQKTDRQYGDDLVNFIKEGPVPVAIILDPSAASFKAEMRNRGYRIKEADNEVLDGIRMTSTFIGQGKIRMVKNKCKRTIGDILSYVWDEKAAQHGDEKPVKENDHGADATRYFVKTIIKPRRLAA
;
A
#
# COMPACT_ATOMS: atom_id res chain seq x y z
N MET A 1 7.78 -37.62 4.98
CA MET A 1 8.57 -36.60 5.71
C MET A 1 7.61 -35.72 6.52
N SER A 2 7.62 -35.84 7.85
CA SER A 2 6.88 -34.94 8.74
C SER A 2 7.37 -33.51 8.51
N LYS A 3 6.51 -32.64 7.95
CA LYS A 3 6.77 -31.20 7.88
C LYS A 3 6.82 -30.72 9.33
N LYS A 4 8.01 -30.45 9.86
CA LYS A 4 8.18 -29.76 11.15
C LYS A 4 7.33 -28.48 11.11
N LEU A 5 6.22 -28.48 11.84
CA LEU A 5 5.41 -27.28 12.06
C LEU A 5 6.31 -26.25 12.73
N ARG A 6 6.54 -25.12 12.06
CA ARG A 6 7.23 -23.98 12.66
C ARG A 6 6.36 -23.47 13.80
N ILE A 7 6.76 -23.75 15.04
CA ILE A 7 6.06 -23.26 16.24
C ILE A 7 6.24 -21.74 16.29
N PHE A 8 5.13 -21.00 16.27
CA PHE A 8 5.15 -19.56 16.45
C PHE A 8 5.56 -19.23 17.90
N LYS A 9 6.62 -18.43 18.07
CA LYS A 9 7.04 -17.94 19.39
C LYS A 9 6.45 -16.56 19.62
N PHE A 10 5.54 -16.44 20.57
CA PHE A 10 5.03 -15.14 21.00
C PHE A 10 6.09 -14.38 21.78
N SER A 11 6.27 -13.10 21.47
CA SER A 11 6.83 -12.13 22.40
C SER A 11 5.76 -11.71 23.42
N ALA A 12 6.18 -11.03 24.49
CA ALA A 12 5.23 -10.44 25.43
C ALA A 12 4.26 -9.50 24.69
N PHE A 13 2.97 -9.61 25.02
CA PHE A 13 1.96 -8.69 24.52
C PHE A 13 1.99 -7.38 25.31
N SER A 14 1.90 -6.26 24.62
CA SER A 14 1.71 -4.96 25.27
C SER A 14 0.31 -4.86 25.90
N ARG A 15 0.10 -3.82 26.72
CA ARG A 15 -1.21 -3.54 27.31
C ARG A 15 -2.32 -3.46 26.26
N LYS A 16 -2.12 -2.77 25.14
CA LYS A 16 -3.14 -2.64 24.08
C LYS A 16 -3.38 -3.96 23.34
N GLN A 17 -2.32 -4.74 23.10
CA GLN A 17 -2.49 -6.07 22.52
C GLN A 17 -3.28 -6.99 23.44
N THR A 18 -3.04 -6.92 24.75
CA THR A 18 -3.84 -7.65 25.75
C THR A 18 -5.29 -7.18 25.77
N GLN A 19 -5.55 -5.87 25.69
CA GLN A 19 -6.92 -5.34 25.57
C GLN A 19 -7.64 -5.94 24.35
N ILE A 20 -6.99 -6.00 23.18
CA ILE A 20 -7.56 -6.69 22.00
C ILE A 20 -7.85 -8.16 22.29
N LEU A 21 -6.94 -8.87 22.96
CA LEU A 21 -7.08 -10.31 23.21
C LEU A 21 -8.19 -10.64 24.21
N SER A 22 -8.54 -9.71 25.09
CA SER A 22 -9.42 -10.00 26.23
C SER A 22 -10.68 -9.15 26.32
N TRP A 23 -10.92 -8.17 25.44
CA TRP A 23 -12.08 -7.26 25.62
C TRP A 23 -13.43 -7.97 25.65
N TRP A 24 -13.55 -9.15 25.01
CA TRP A 24 -14.77 -9.94 24.84
C TRP A 24 -14.97 -11.04 25.90
N VAL A 25 -14.02 -11.25 26.82
CA VAL A 25 -14.13 -12.29 27.86
C VAL A 25 -15.18 -11.89 28.89
N ASP A 26 -15.74 -12.87 29.61
CA ASP A 26 -16.91 -12.64 30.47
C ASP A 26 -16.64 -11.73 31.67
N GLU A 27 -15.39 -11.65 32.10
CA GLU A 27 -14.89 -10.80 33.17
C GLU A 27 -14.52 -9.38 32.70
N SER A 28 -14.49 -9.13 31.39
CA SER A 28 -14.12 -7.83 30.85
C SER A 28 -15.24 -6.81 31.07
N PRO A 29 -14.93 -5.60 31.58
CA PRO A 29 -15.92 -4.55 31.77
C PRO A 29 -16.41 -3.94 30.44
N VAL A 30 -15.79 -4.29 29.32
CA VAL A 30 -16.12 -3.80 27.97
C VAL A 30 -16.61 -4.91 27.04
N LYS A 31 -17.03 -6.07 27.58
CA LYS A 31 -17.49 -7.22 26.79
C LYS A 31 -18.77 -6.96 26.00
N ASP A 32 -19.57 -6.01 26.47
CA ASP A 32 -20.88 -5.68 25.90
C ASP A 32 -20.80 -4.71 24.72
N PHE A 33 -19.59 -4.22 24.36
CA PHE A 33 -19.38 -3.49 23.12
C PHE A 33 -19.72 -4.37 21.90
N ASP A 34 -20.30 -3.80 20.86
CA ASP A 34 -20.72 -4.52 19.64
C ASP A 34 -19.56 -4.79 18.68
N GLY A 35 -18.39 -4.20 18.95
CA GLY A 35 -17.20 -4.45 18.18
C GLY A 35 -16.00 -3.68 18.68
N ILE A 36 -14.91 -3.81 17.94
CA ILE A 36 -13.63 -3.15 18.21
C ILE A 36 -13.01 -2.58 16.93
N ILE A 37 -12.48 -1.37 17.04
CA ILE A 37 -11.64 -0.72 16.03
C ILE A 37 -10.23 -0.56 16.62
N ALA A 38 -9.23 -1.07 15.90
CA ALA A 38 -7.83 -0.80 16.16
C ALA A 38 -7.19 -0.11 14.95
N ASP A 39 -6.89 1.18 15.06
CA ASP A 39 -6.19 1.93 14.02
C ASP A 39 -4.75 2.28 14.44
N GLY A 40 -4.05 3.04 13.60
CA GLY A 40 -2.78 3.67 13.95
C GLY A 40 -1.58 3.13 13.17
N ALA A 41 -0.39 3.25 13.75
CA ALA A 41 0.89 3.06 13.07
C ALA A 41 1.07 1.68 12.43
N ILE A 42 1.91 1.60 11.39
CA ILE A 42 2.39 0.32 10.87
C ILE A 42 3.20 -0.42 11.92
N ARG A 43 3.31 -1.74 11.76
CA ARG A 43 4.18 -2.60 12.61
C ARG A 43 3.90 -2.51 14.12
N SER A 44 2.72 -2.02 14.51
CA SER A 44 2.29 -1.91 15.92
C SER A 44 1.77 -3.21 16.53
N GLY A 45 1.76 -4.31 15.78
CA GLY A 45 1.32 -5.62 16.28
C GLY A 45 -0.20 -5.81 16.31
N LYS A 46 -0.98 -4.82 15.88
CA LYS A 46 -2.46 -4.82 15.87
C LYS A 46 -3.09 -6.00 15.11
N THR A 47 -2.65 -6.27 13.88
CA THR A 47 -3.17 -7.37 13.04
C THR A 47 -2.97 -8.74 13.68
N VAL A 48 -1.81 -8.98 14.31
CA VAL A 48 -1.47 -10.28 14.92
C VAL A 48 -2.35 -10.54 16.13
N SER A 49 -2.48 -9.58 17.04
CA SER A 49 -3.35 -9.73 18.22
C SER A 49 -4.83 -9.82 17.82
N MET A 50 -5.29 -9.00 16.86
CA MET A 50 -6.69 -8.94 16.48
C MET A 50 -7.16 -10.20 15.76
N SER A 51 -6.40 -10.68 14.78
CA SER A 51 -6.76 -11.91 14.04
C SER A 51 -6.78 -13.16 14.93
N LEU A 52 -5.84 -13.27 15.87
CA LEU A 52 -5.85 -14.35 16.86
C LEU A 52 -7.04 -14.22 17.82
N SER A 53 -7.30 -13.01 18.31
CA SER A 53 -8.41 -12.75 19.23
C SER A 53 -9.76 -13.04 18.59
N PHE A 54 -9.94 -12.67 17.32
CA PHE A 54 -11.17 -12.93 16.58
C PHE A 54 -11.49 -14.43 16.52
N VAL A 55 -10.50 -15.27 16.19
CA VAL A 55 -10.69 -16.74 16.21
C VAL A 55 -10.93 -17.25 17.62
N MET A 56 -10.19 -16.77 18.62
CA MET A 56 -10.38 -17.20 20.00
C MET A 56 -11.78 -16.87 20.51
N TRP A 57 -12.28 -15.67 20.24
CA TRP A 57 -13.63 -15.22 20.57
C TRP A 57 -14.68 -16.10 19.87
N ALA A 58 -14.58 -16.23 18.55
CA ALA A 58 -15.52 -17.02 17.75
C ALA A 58 -15.64 -18.47 18.24
N MET A 59 -14.49 -19.13 18.47
CA MET A 59 -14.46 -20.51 18.97
C MET A 59 -14.88 -20.65 20.43
N ASN A 60 -14.83 -19.56 21.22
CA ASN A 60 -15.27 -19.57 22.61
C ASN A 60 -16.78 -19.33 22.74
N LYS A 61 -17.37 -18.53 21.85
CA LYS A 61 -18.78 -18.11 21.96
C LYS A 61 -19.73 -18.88 21.03
N PHE A 62 -19.23 -19.47 19.94
CA PHE A 62 -20.06 -20.10 18.91
C PHE A 62 -19.57 -21.49 18.52
N SER A 63 -20.48 -22.28 17.92
CA SER A 63 -20.19 -23.56 17.27
C SER A 63 -21.21 -23.80 16.16
N GLY A 64 -20.75 -24.25 15.00
CA GLY A 64 -21.56 -24.46 13.80
C GLY A 64 -21.82 -23.19 12.99
N GLU A 65 -21.14 -22.08 13.32
CA GLU A 65 -21.45 -20.76 12.78
C GLU A 65 -20.46 -20.29 11.71
N ASN A 66 -20.92 -19.32 10.90
CA ASN A 66 -20.14 -18.70 9.84
C ASN A 66 -19.58 -17.34 10.28
N PHE A 67 -18.32 -17.10 9.93
CA PHE A 67 -17.60 -15.85 10.17
C PHE A 67 -16.98 -15.36 8.87
N ALA A 68 -16.82 -14.05 8.74
CA ALA A 68 -16.13 -13.45 7.60
C ALA A 68 -14.79 -12.84 8.03
N MET A 69 -13.76 -13.03 7.21
CA MET A 69 -12.46 -12.39 7.32
C MET A 69 -12.12 -11.71 5.99
N CYS A 70 -12.02 -10.40 6.01
CA CYS A 70 -11.96 -9.57 4.82
C CYS A 70 -10.60 -8.87 4.73
N GLY A 71 -10.01 -8.81 3.53
CA GLY A 71 -8.88 -7.94 3.19
C GLY A 71 -9.12 -7.20 1.87
N LYS A 72 -8.23 -6.30 1.44
CA LYS A 72 -8.34 -5.62 0.13
C LYS A 72 -8.51 -6.61 -1.02
N THR A 73 -7.81 -7.74 -0.94
CA THR A 73 -7.99 -8.91 -1.81
C THR A 73 -7.82 -10.19 -0.99
N VAL A 74 -8.42 -11.30 -1.42
CA VAL A 74 -8.19 -12.63 -0.83
C VAL A 74 -6.70 -12.96 -0.77
N GLY A 75 -5.96 -12.66 -1.83
CA GLY A 75 -4.51 -12.89 -1.90
C GLY A 75 -3.71 -12.07 -0.88
N SER A 76 -4.05 -10.78 -0.69
CA SER A 76 -3.43 -9.95 0.35
C SER A 76 -3.74 -10.46 1.75
N PHE A 77 -5.01 -10.80 2.03
CA PHE A 77 -5.42 -11.33 3.32
C PHE A 77 -4.68 -12.63 3.66
N ARG A 78 -4.62 -13.56 2.70
CA ARG A 78 -3.92 -14.83 2.89
C ARG A 78 -2.42 -14.63 3.18
N ARG A 79 -1.78 -13.66 2.53
CA ARG A 79 -0.37 -13.34 2.74
C ARG A 79 -0.10 -12.66 4.08
N ASN A 80 -0.89 -11.65 4.42
CA ASN A 80 -0.61 -10.74 5.54
C ASN A 80 -1.17 -11.24 6.88
N VAL A 81 -2.34 -11.88 6.85
CA VAL A 81 -3.06 -12.35 8.05
C VAL A 81 -2.96 -13.86 8.20
N TRP A 82 -3.54 -14.62 7.26
CA TRP A 82 -3.72 -16.07 7.41
C TRP A 82 -2.40 -16.82 7.56
N ASN A 83 -1.38 -16.46 6.78
CA ASN A 83 -0.07 -17.11 6.85
C ASN A 83 0.60 -17.01 8.22
N VAL A 84 0.34 -15.95 8.98
CA VAL A 84 0.82 -15.80 10.35
C VAL A 84 -0.14 -16.52 11.30
N LEU A 85 -1.45 -16.27 11.18
CA LEU A 85 -2.49 -16.84 12.03
C LEU A 85 -2.44 -18.37 12.09
N LYS A 86 -2.35 -19.05 10.95
CA LYS A 86 -2.30 -20.51 10.87
C LYS A 86 -1.12 -21.14 11.62
N THR A 87 -0.05 -20.37 11.86
CA THR A 87 1.11 -20.84 12.67
C THR A 87 0.88 -20.67 14.16
N MET A 88 -0.01 -19.74 14.55
CA MET A 88 -0.40 -19.49 15.94
C MET A 88 -1.45 -20.48 16.43
N LEU A 89 -2.40 -20.86 15.57
CA LEU A 89 -3.56 -21.68 15.94
C LEU A 89 -3.20 -23.02 16.63
N PRO A 90 -2.29 -23.86 16.08
CA PRO A 90 -1.93 -25.13 16.73
C PRO A 90 -1.32 -24.96 18.13
N SER A 91 -0.55 -23.88 18.34
CA SER A 91 0.05 -23.59 19.66
C SER A 91 -0.99 -23.27 20.75
N ARG A 92 -2.24 -23.00 20.35
CA ARG A 92 -3.38 -22.73 21.24
C ARG A 92 -4.40 -23.87 21.24
N GLY A 93 -4.06 -25.03 20.67
CA GLY A 93 -4.92 -26.21 20.64
C GLY A 93 -6.03 -26.15 19.57
N PHE A 94 -5.93 -25.24 18.61
CA PHE A 94 -6.84 -25.22 17.46
C PHE A 94 -6.29 -26.08 16.32
N GLN A 95 -7.17 -26.84 15.69
CA GLN A 95 -6.93 -27.49 14.41
C GLN A 95 -7.62 -26.69 13.31
N TYR A 96 -7.16 -26.82 12.06
CA TYR A 96 -7.80 -26.14 10.95
C TYR A 96 -7.72 -26.95 9.63
N ILE A 97 -8.69 -26.72 8.75
CA ILE A 97 -8.72 -27.21 7.37
C ILE A 97 -8.91 -26.00 6.46
N ASP A 98 -8.01 -25.81 5.48
CA ASP A 98 -8.00 -24.64 4.59
C ASP A 98 -8.59 -25.01 3.22
N HIS A 99 -9.86 -24.68 3.00
CA HIS A 99 -10.60 -24.90 1.75
C HIS A 99 -10.30 -23.78 0.76
N LYS A 100 -9.13 -23.88 0.11
CA LYS A 100 -8.59 -22.81 -0.72
C LYS A 100 -9.45 -22.45 -1.93
N THR A 101 -10.07 -23.45 -2.56
CA THR A 101 -10.91 -23.25 -3.74
C THR A 101 -12.17 -22.47 -3.39
N ASP A 102 -12.79 -22.81 -2.27
CA ASP A 102 -14.04 -22.24 -1.78
C ASP A 102 -13.82 -21.00 -0.90
N ASN A 103 -12.56 -20.62 -0.68
CA ASN A 103 -12.14 -19.49 0.15
C ASN A 103 -12.71 -19.48 1.57
N TYR A 104 -12.73 -20.62 2.26
CA TYR A 104 -13.02 -20.64 3.70
C TYR A 104 -12.05 -21.55 4.47
N ILE A 105 -12.04 -21.37 5.78
CA ILE A 105 -11.20 -22.12 6.72
C ILE A 105 -12.11 -22.69 7.79
N GLU A 106 -12.09 -24.00 7.96
CA GLU A 106 -12.71 -24.67 9.10
C GLU A 106 -11.73 -24.63 10.28
N ILE A 107 -12.17 -24.19 11.46
CA ILE A 107 -11.36 -24.20 12.69
C ILE A 107 -12.07 -25.03 13.75
N ILE A 108 -11.31 -25.92 14.38
CA ILE A 108 -11.82 -26.91 15.33
C ILE A 108 -11.10 -26.79 16.67
N ARG A 109 -11.84 -26.88 17.76
CA ARG A 109 -11.30 -27.05 19.13
C ARG A 109 -12.21 -27.95 19.96
N GLY A 110 -11.74 -29.15 20.28
CA GLY A 110 -12.56 -30.15 20.95
C GLY A 110 -13.75 -30.54 20.07
N SER A 111 -14.97 -30.41 20.59
CA SER A 111 -16.21 -30.67 19.84
C SER A 111 -16.74 -29.47 19.05
N ARG A 112 -16.11 -28.28 19.17
CA ARG A 112 -16.57 -27.07 18.49
C ARG A 112 -15.90 -26.91 17.13
N VAL A 113 -16.70 -26.53 16.14
CA VAL A 113 -16.27 -26.24 14.76
C VAL A 113 -16.94 -24.94 14.31
N ASN A 114 -16.24 -24.06 13.61
CA ASN A 114 -16.81 -22.89 12.94
C ASN A 114 -16.13 -22.66 11.58
N TYR A 115 -16.80 -21.91 10.70
CA TYR A 115 -16.37 -21.69 9.31
C TYR A 115 -16.00 -20.22 9.08
N PHE A 116 -14.76 -19.97 8.67
CA PHE A 116 -14.21 -18.63 8.47
C PHE A 116 -14.00 -18.37 6.98
N TYR A 117 -14.96 -17.69 6.34
CA TYR A 117 -14.93 -17.31 4.94
C TYR A 117 -14.00 -16.12 4.70
N VAL A 118 -13.20 -16.18 3.65
CA VAL A 118 -12.21 -15.17 3.29
C VAL A 118 -12.69 -14.38 2.07
N PHE A 119 -12.94 -13.08 2.27
CA PHE A 119 -13.40 -12.18 1.21
C PHE A 119 -12.35 -11.14 0.83
N GLY A 120 -12.41 -10.67 -0.41
CA GLY A 120 -11.62 -9.56 -0.91
C GLY A 120 -12.53 -8.40 -1.29
N GLY A 121 -12.40 -7.24 -0.66
CA GLY A 121 -13.15 -6.02 -1.01
C GLY A 121 -12.32 -5.11 -1.91
N LYS A 122 -12.09 -5.51 -3.16
CA LYS A 122 -11.21 -4.75 -4.07
C LYS A 122 -11.93 -3.59 -4.75
N ASP A 123 -13.18 -3.81 -5.11
CA ASP A 123 -14.03 -2.93 -5.90
C ASP A 123 -15.51 -3.19 -5.58
N GLU A 124 -16.40 -2.35 -6.09
CA GLU A 124 -17.86 -2.47 -5.89
C GLU A 124 -18.41 -3.84 -6.35
N ALA A 125 -17.80 -4.46 -7.38
CA ALA A 125 -18.20 -5.79 -7.85
C ALA A 125 -17.93 -6.91 -6.82
N SER A 126 -17.08 -6.65 -5.82
CA SER A 126 -16.80 -7.58 -4.73
C SER A 126 -17.97 -7.72 -3.74
N GLN A 127 -18.99 -6.88 -3.84
CA GLN A 127 -20.20 -6.90 -3.00
C GLN A 127 -21.00 -8.19 -3.14
N ASP A 128 -21.21 -8.66 -4.36
CA ASP A 128 -22.07 -9.82 -4.65
C ASP A 128 -21.60 -11.09 -3.93
N LEU A 129 -20.30 -11.15 -3.57
CA LEU A 129 -19.69 -12.29 -2.88
C LEU A 129 -20.11 -12.42 -1.41
N ILE A 130 -20.44 -11.32 -0.73
CA ILE A 130 -20.88 -11.35 0.68
C ILE A 130 -22.41 -11.29 0.80
N GLN A 131 -23.12 -11.20 -0.33
CA GLN A 131 -24.57 -11.21 -0.33
C GLN A 131 -25.11 -12.61 -0.03
N GLY A 132 -26.07 -12.71 0.90
CA GLY A 132 -26.80 -13.95 1.20
C GLY A 132 -26.20 -14.85 2.28
N ILE A 133 -25.01 -14.56 2.82
CA ILE A 133 -24.46 -15.29 3.97
C ILE A 133 -24.96 -14.69 5.29
N THR A 134 -25.29 -15.55 6.26
CA THR A 134 -25.55 -15.18 7.65
C THR A 134 -24.25 -15.32 8.45
N LEU A 135 -23.86 -14.29 9.19
CA LEU A 135 -22.59 -14.25 9.93
C LEU A 135 -22.82 -14.09 11.44
N ALA A 136 -22.04 -14.81 12.23
CA ALA A 136 -21.89 -14.62 13.67
C ALA A 136 -20.75 -13.65 14.03
N GLY A 137 -20.01 -13.13 13.05
CA GLY A 137 -19.04 -12.07 13.25
C GLY A 137 -18.24 -11.79 11.99
N ILE A 138 -17.63 -10.61 11.93
CA ILE A 138 -16.85 -10.18 10.77
C ILE A 138 -15.60 -9.43 11.19
N PHE A 139 -14.49 -9.73 10.51
CA PHE A 139 -13.20 -9.09 10.69
C PHE A 139 -12.73 -8.46 9.39
N PHE A 140 -12.44 -7.16 9.41
CA PHE A 140 -11.86 -6.43 8.28
C PHE A 140 -10.41 -6.00 8.61
N ASP A 141 -9.45 -6.54 7.86
CA ASP A 141 -8.04 -6.14 7.90
C ASP A 141 -7.78 -5.09 6.80
N GLU A 142 -7.11 -3.99 7.18
CA GLU A 142 -6.87 -2.83 6.31
C GLU A 142 -8.19 -2.23 5.77
N VAL A 143 -9.20 -2.08 6.64
CA VAL A 143 -10.57 -1.68 6.25
C VAL A 143 -10.63 -0.33 5.52
N ALA A 144 -9.70 0.59 5.78
CA ALA A 144 -9.61 1.86 5.07
C ALA A 144 -9.30 1.71 3.57
N LEU A 145 -8.80 0.56 3.12
CA LEU A 145 -8.51 0.28 1.71
C LEU A 145 -9.68 -0.41 0.98
N MET A 146 -10.82 -0.60 1.65
CA MET A 146 -11.99 -1.26 1.10
C MET A 146 -13.10 -0.24 0.79
N PRO A 147 -13.95 -0.50 -0.21
CA PRO A 147 -15.13 0.32 -0.46
C PRO A 147 -16.08 0.34 0.75
N GLU A 148 -16.64 1.50 1.08
CA GLU A 148 -17.62 1.67 2.17
C GLU A 148 -18.83 0.74 2.01
N SER A 149 -19.31 0.63 0.77
CA SER A 149 -20.41 -0.22 0.35
C SER A 149 -20.21 -1.70 0.72
N PHE A 150 -19.00 -2.24 0.48
CA PHE A 150 -18.63 -3.60 0.83
C PHE A 150 -18.64 -3.81 2.34
N VAL A 151 -18.11 -2.85 3.10
CA VAL A 151 -18.08 -2.93 4.57
C VAL A 151 -19.51 -2.86 5.14
N ASN A 152 -20.34 -1.95 4.64
CA ASN A 152 -21.73 -1.81 5.06
C ASN A 152 -22.53 -3.09 4.77
N GLN A 153 -22.37 -3.69 3.59
CA GLN A 153 -22.99 -4.98 3.27
C GLN A 153 -22.51 -6.09 4.20
N GLY A 154 -21.20 -6.20 4.44
CA GLY A 154 -20.63 -7.22 5.32
C GLY A 154 -21.11 -7.09 6.76
N THR A 155 -21.14 -5.88 7.31
CA THR A 155 -21.68 -5.64 8.66
C THR A 155 -23.17 -5.92 8.75
N GLY A 156 -23.92 -5.69 7.67
CA GLY A 156 -25.35 -6.01 7.57
C GLY A 156 -25.65 -7.51 7.52
N ARG A 157 -24.65 -8.38 7.33
CA ARG A 157 -24.80 -9.84 7.40
C ARG A 157 -24.60 -10.42 8.79
N CYS A 158 -24.14 -9.62 9.75
CA CYS A 158 -23.99 -10.06 11.14
C CYS A 158 -25.34 -10.03 11.86
N SER A 159 -26.13 -11.11 11.69
CA SER A 159 -27.49 -11.23 12.25
C SER A 159 -27.62 -12.26 13.35
N VAL A 160 -26.61 -13.10 13.59
CA VAL A 160 -26.62 -14.04 14.72
C VAL A 160 -26.47 -13.27 16.03
N GLU A 161 -27.23 -13.66 17.04
CA GLU A 161 -27.20 -13.06 18.37
C GLU A 161 -25.79 -13.14 18.97
N GLY A 162 -25.34 -12.03 19.56
CA GLY A 162 -23.99 -11.92 20.13
C GLY A 162 -22.87 -11.71 19.10
N SER A 163 -23.20 -11.53 17.81
CA SER A 163 -22.21 -11.22 16.78
C SER A 163 -21.48 -9.89 17.06
N LYS A 164 -20.21 -9.82 16.63
CA LYS A 164 -19.32 -8.67 16.87
C LYS A 164 -18.58 -8.24 15.61
N TYR A 165 -18.29 -6.94 15.52
CA TYR A 165 -17.51 -6.34 14.46
C TYR A 165 -16.04 -6.13 14.86
N TRP A 166 -15.11 -6.44 13.95
CA TRP A 166 -13.68 -6.30 14.21
C TRP A 166 -13.01 -5.56 13.06
N PHE A 167 -12.40 -4.42 13.35
CA PHE A 167 -11.79 -3.58 12.32
C PHE A 167 -10.34 -3.24 12.68
N ASN A 168 -9.46 -3.39 11.70
CA ASN A 168 -8.09 -2.93 11.78
C ASN A 168 -7.73 -2.08 10.54
N CYS A 169 -7.05 -0.96 10.72
CA CYS A 169 -6.50 -0.19 9.59
C CYS A 169 -5.29 0.65 9.95
N ASN A 170 -4.60 1.14 8.93
CA ASN A 170 -3.76 2.32 9.06
C ASN A 170 -4.58 3.57 8.71
N PRO A 171 -4.29 4.73 9.32
CA PRO A 171 -5.00 5.98 9.04
C PRO A 171 -4.84 6.42 7.59
N ASP A 172 -5.86 7.13 7.12
CA ASP A 172 -5.86 7.88 5.86
C ASP A 172 -6.15 9.38 6.11
N GLY A 173 -6.61 10.13 5.11
CA GLY A 173 -7.11 11.49 5.26
C GLY A 173 -8.29 11.57 6.25
N PRO A 174 -8.44 12.66 7.03
CA PRO A 174 -9.44 12.75 8.08
C PRO A 174 -10.89 12.71 7.56
N MET A 175 -11.13 13.06 6.30
CA MET A 175 -12.46 12.99 5.68
C MET A 175 -12.82 11.61 5.14
N HIS A 176 -11.90 10.64 5.21
CA HIS A 176 -12.15 9.27 4.79
C HIS A 176 -13.38 8.67 5.50
N TRP A 177 -14.23 7.97 4.74
CA TRP A 177 -15.53 7.46 5.20
C TRP A 177 -15.41 6.65 6.50
N PHE A 178 -14.37 5.81 6.64
CA PHE A 178 -14.19 5.00 7.85
C PHE A 178 -13.92 5.85 9.10
N ASN A 179 -13.17 6.94 8.95
CA ASN A 179 -12.96 7.86 10.07
C ASN A 179 -14.27 8.57 10.44
N GLN A 180 -14.98 9.11 9.45
CA GLN A 180 -16.21 9.88 9.64
C GLN A 180 -17.38 9.03 10.15
N ASN A 181 -17.54 7.81 9.63
CA ASN A 181 -18.71 6.98 9.87
C ASN A 181 -18.50 5.91 10.93
N TRP A 182 -17.25 5.52 11.24
CA TRP A 182 -16.96 4.48 12.25
C TRP A 182 -16.14 4.99 13.43
N ILE A 183 -14.98 5.61 13.21
CA ILE A 183 -14.10 6.01 14.32
C ILE A 183 -14.69 7.17 15.13
N LEU A 184 -15.05 8.27 14.48
CA LEU A 184 -15.64 9.44 15.16
C LEU A 184 -17.01 9.12 15.78
N LYS A 185 -17.70 8.10 15.26
CA LYS A 185 -18.99 7.60 15.76
C LYS A 185 -18.87 6.33 16.60
N ALA A 186 -17.66 5.95 17.04
CA ALA A 186 -17.44 4.67 17.72
C ALA A 186 -18.30 4.54 18.98
N LYS A 187 -18.41 5.61 19.77
CA LYS A 187 -19.27 5.64 20.97
C LYS A 187 -20.74 5.42 20.63
N ASP A 188 -21.25 6.12 19.62
CA ASP A 188 -22.67 6.02 19.20
C ASP A 188 -23.00 4.64 18.62
N LYS A 189 -22.01 3.99 18.03
CA LYS A 189 -22.10 2.62 17.49
C LYS A 189 -21.76 1.53 18.53
N ASN A 190 -21.52 1.89 19.79
CA ASN A 190 -21.11 0.98 20.85
C ASN A 190 -19.87 0.14 20.44
N ILE A 191 -18.84 0.79 19.88
CA ILE A 191 -17.59 0.19 19.41
C ILE A 191 -16.41 0.61 20.29
N LEU A 192 -15.61 -0.36 20.73
CA LEU A 192 -14.38 -0.12 21.47
C LEU A 192 -13.31 0.42 20.51
N TYR A 193 -12.72 1.56 20.82
CA TYR A 193 -11.67 2.17 19.99
C TYR A 193 -10.31 2.13 20.68
N LEU A 194 -9.29 1.62 19.97
CA LEU A 194 -7.89 1.59 20.42
C LEU A 194 -6.97 2.12 19.31
N ASN A 195 -6.24 3.19 19.58
CA ASN A 195 -5.19 3.66 18.68
C ASN A 195 -3.84 3.01 19.01
N PHE A 196 -3.11 2.54 18.00
CA PHE A 196 -1.83 1.84 18.16
C PHE A 196 -0.64 2.64 17.59
N THR A 197 0.50 2.51 18.27
CA THR A 197 1.81 3.02 17.83
C THR A 197 2.82 1.89 17.72
N MET A 198 4.00 2.13 17.15
CA MET A 198 5.07 1.12 17.13
C MET A 198 5.55 0.71 18.53
N ASP A 199 5.35 1.56 19.54
CA ASP A 199 5.73 1.27 20.93
C ASP A 199 4.83 0.22 21.58
N ASP A 200 3.64 0.00 21.03
CA ASP A 200 2.74 -1.07 21.44
C ASP A 200 3.20 -2.44 20.92
N ASN A 201 4.27 -2.51 20.11
CA ASN A 201 4.87 -3.76 19.67
C ASN A 201 6.20 -4.04 20.38
N LEU A 202 6.13 -4.78 21.49
CA LEU A 202 7.29 -5.13 22.32
C LEU A 202 8.29 -6.08 21.63
N SER A 203 7.96 -6.64 20.46
CA SER A 203 8.89 -7.47 19.69
C SER A 203 9.88 -6.67 18.83
N LEU A 204 9.66 -5.35 18.66
CA LEU A 204 10.53 -4.50 17.85
C LEU A 204 11.58 -3.82 18.71
N SER A 205 12.85 -3.97 18.33
CA SER A 205 13.94 -3.18 18.91
C SER A 205 13.90 -1.73 18.40
N GLU A 206 14.46 -0.80 19.19
CA GLU A 206 14.57 0.62 18.80
C GLU A 206 15.27 0.81 17.46
N LYS A 207 16.33 0.05 17.18
CA LYS A 207 17.02 0.07 15.87
C LYS A 207 16.07 -0.23 14.71
N ILE A 208 15.11 -1.14 14.91
CA ILE A 208 14.13 -1.50 13.88
C ILE A 208 13.03 -0.44 13.78
N LYS A 209 12.59 0.14 14.91
CA LYS A 209 11.64 1.25 14.90
C LYS A 209 12.20 2.46 14.17
N GLU A 210 13.45 2.83 14.45
CA GLU A 210 14.16 3.93 13.78
C GLU A 210 14.25 3.72 12.27
N ARG A 211 14.60 2.49 11.87
CA ARG A 211 14.59 2.11 10.45
C ARG A 211 13.23 2.35 9.78
N TYR A 212 12.11 2.09 10.46
CA TYR A 212 10.79 2.39 9.91
C TYR A 212 10.49 3.89 9.91
N ARG A 213 10.90 4.65 10.94
CA ARG A 213 10.73 6.10 10.98
C ARG A 213 11.37 6.76 9.75
N ASN A 214 12.55 6.30 9.34
CA ASN A 214 13.29 6.82 8.17
C ASN A 214 12.65 6.49 6.81
N MET A 215 11.70 5.56 6.76
CA MET A 215 11.02 5.18 5.51
C MET A 215 9.86 6.09 5.13
N TYR A 216 9.48 7.05 5.97
CA TYR A 216 8.32 7.90 5.76
C TYR A 216 8.66 9.36 6.07
N ILE A 217 8.09 10.28 5.30
CA ILE A 217 8.24 11.73 5.48
C ILE A 217 6.87 12.40 5.31
N GLY A 218 6.74 13.64 5.77
CA GLY A 218 5.55 14.47 5.56
C GLY A 218 4.27 13.82 6.08
N VAL A 219 3.18 13.93 5.30
CA VAL A 219 1.87 13.35 5.64
C VAL A 219 1.93 11.84 5.90
N PHE A 220 2.78 11.11 5.16
CA PHE A 220 2.91 9.66 5.33
C PHE A 220 3.59 9.28 6.64
N PHE A 221 4.48 10.12 7.17
CA PHE A 221 5.02 9.94 8.52
C PHE A 221 3.91 10.11 9.57
N LYS A 222 3.09 11.15 9.45
CA LYS A 222 1.95 11.37 10.35
C LYS A 222 1.00 10.16 10.37
N ARG A 223 0.68 9.60 9.21
CA ARG A 223 -0.21 8.44 9.10
C ARG A 223 0.43 7.14 9.57
N TYR A 224 1.51 6.72 8.94
CA TYR A 224 2.05 5.37 9.13
C TYR A 224 2.96 5.24 10.35
N ILE A 225 3.56 6.32 10.84
CA ILE A 225 4.43 6.30 12.03
C ILE A 225 3.71 6.83 13.26
N GLN A 226 3.10 8.01 13.17
CA GLN A 226 2.39 8.61 14.32
C GLN A 226 0.97 8.06 14.49
N GLY A 227 0.40 7.39 13.48
CA GLY A 227 -0.94 6.81 13.58
C GLY A 227 -2.05 7.85 13.55
N LEU A 228 -1.84 8.98 12.86
CA LEU A 228 -2.78 10.10 12.78
C LEU A 228 -3.54 10.14 11.45
N TRP A 229 -4.84 10.44 11.51
CA TRP A 229 -5.66 10.76 10.34
C TRP A 229 -5.36 12.19 9.87
N ALA A 230 -4.38 12.35 9.00
CA ALA A 230 -3.83 13.65 8.60
C ALA A 230 -4.10 13.95 7.12
N MET A 231 -4.49 15.19 6.81
CA MET A 231 -4.78 15.62 5.44
C MET A 231 -3.51 15.67 4.59
N ALA A 232 -3.62 15.24 3.34
CA ALA A 232 -2.64 15.55 2.31
C ALA A 232 -3.06 16.86 1.63
N GLU A 233 -2.28 17.93 1.78
CA GLU A 233 -2.58 19.26 1.25
C GLU A 233 -1.35 19.87 0.57
N GLY A 234 -1.58 20.74 -0.41
CA GLY A 234 -0.52 21.43 -1.14
C GLY A 234 0.35 20.51 -1.99
N ALA A 235 1.65 20.82 -2.06
CA ALA A 235 2.62 20.11 -2.88
C ALA A 235 2.84 18.66 -2.38
N ILE A 236 2.82 17.71 -3.31
CA ILE A 236 3.00 16.28 -3.04
C ILE A 236 4.46 15.96 -2.70
N PHE A 237 5.38 16.58 -3.44
CA PHE A 237 6.82 16.43 -3.25
C PHE A 237 7.42 17.66 -2.57
N ASP A 238 6.82 18.09 -1.44
CA ASP A 238 7.26 19.22 -0.61
C ASP A 238 8.68 19.05 -0.03
N MET A 239 9.22 17.83 -0.06
CA MET A 239 10.59 17.50 0.34
C MET A 239 11.64 17.69 -0.78
N TRP A 240 11.23 18.08 -2.00
CA TRP A 240 12.19 18.41 -3.06
C TRP A 240 13.03 19.63 -2.66
N SER A 241 14.35 19.53 -2.81
CA SER A 241 15.28 20.60 -2.42
C SER A 241 16.53 20.63 -3.28
N GLU A 242 17.45 21.57 -2.99
CA GLU A 242 18.70 21.77 -3.75
C GLU A 242 19.57 20.50 -3.83
N ILE A 243 19.50 19.59 -2.85
CA ILE A 243 20.23 18.32 -2.89
C ILE A 243 19.79 17.41 -4.04
N ASN A 244 18.56 17.59 -4.53
CA ASN A 244 18.00 16.84 -5.65
C ASN A 244 18.37 17.46 -7.00
N GLU A 245 18.88 18.70 -7.02
CA GLU A 245 19.19 19.44 -8.22
C GLU A 245 20.70 19.58 -8.40
N ILE A 246 21.25 18.89 -9.40
CA ILE A 246 22.69 18.87 -9.67
C ILE A 246 23.02 19.51 -11.01
N SER A 247 24.26 19.97 -11.15
CA SER A 247 24.88 20.26 -12.43
C SER A 247 25.43 19.00 -13.10
N GLU A 248 25.71 19.06 -14.41
CA GLU A 248 26.32 17.94 -15.13
C GLU A 248 27.72 17.59 -14.61
N SER A 249 28.48 18.56 -14.10
CA SER A 249 29.81 18.34 -13.51
C SER A 249 29.81 17.55 -12.21
N GLU A 250 28.66 17.44 -11.54
CA GLU A 250 28.50 16.67 -10.29
C GLU A 250 28.15 15.20 -10.53
N LEU A 251 27.91 14.80 -11.78
CA LEU A 251 27.69 13.39 -12.11
C LEU A 251 28.96 12.57 -11.85
N PRO A 252 28.85 11.36 -11.29
CA PRO A 252 29.99 10.45 -11.17
C PRO A 252 30.61 10.19 -12.55
N ARG A 253 31.95 10.29 -12.64
CA ARG A 253 32.67 10.17 -13.92
C ARG A 253 32.49 8.79 -14.57
N ASP A 254 32.35 7.76 -13.75
CA ASP A 254 32.18 6.36 -14.15
C ASP A 254 30.71 5.93 -14.24
N LEU A 255 29.75 6.85 -14.04
CA LEU A 255 28.31 6.55 -13.93
C LEU A 255 27.80 5.67 -15.08
N LYS A 256 28.22 5.95 -16.32
CA LYS A 256 27.79 5.19 -17.51
C LYS A 256 28.30 3.74 -17.52
N THR A 257 29.34 3.43 -16.76
CA THR A 257 29.96 2.10 -16.67
C THR A 257 29.64 1.36 -15.38
N SER A 258 29.39 2.06 -14.28
CA SER A 258 29.13 1.47 -12.96
C SER A 258 27.65 1.37 -12.60
N ALA A 259 26.80 2.25 -13.14
CA ALA A 259 25.37 2.27 -12.85
C ALA A 259 24.52 1.49 -13.86
N ARG A 260 23.34 1.06 -13.41
CA ARG A 260 22.34 0.44 -14.28
C ARG A 260 21.50 1.52 -14.93
N ARG A 261 21.50 1.55 -16.26
CA ARG A 261 20.67 2.48 -17.03
C ARG A 261 19.24 1.97 -17.19
N TYR A 262 18.26 2.84 -16.99
CA TYR A 262 16.84 2.61 -17.21
C TYR A 262 16.27 3.81 -17.97
N ILE A 263 15.24 3.57 -18.78
CA ILE A 263 14.43 4.66 -19.34
C ILE A 263 13.04 4.55 -18.74
N ALA A 264 12.59 5.58 -18.03
CA ALA A 264 11.24 5.63 -17.48
C ALA A 264 10.39 6.57 -18.32
N ILE A 265 9.18 6.12 -18.66
CA ILE A 265 8.35 6.78 -19.65
C ILE A 265 6.94 7.00 -19.11
N ASP A 266 6.48 8.24 -19.18
CA ASP A 266 5.06 8.56 -19.21
C ASP A 266 4.66 8.80 -20.66
N TYR A 267 3.72 8.01 -21.16
CA TYR A 267 3.39 7.95 -22.58
C TYR A 267 2.00 8.55 -22.84
N GLY A 268 1.96 9.57 -23.69
CA GLY A 268 0.76 10.29 -24.08
C GLY A 268 0.72 10.59 -25.58
N THR A 269 -0.36 10.16 -26.24
CA THR A 269 -0.63 10.54 -27.64
C THR A 269 -1.21 11.95 -27.74
N THR A 270 -2.17 12.27 -26.86
CA THR A 270 -2.85 13.56 -26.76
C THR A 270 -2.28 14.46 -25.66
N ASN A 271 -1.69 13.88 -24.63
CA ASN A 271 -0.94 14.57 -23.58
C ASN A 271 0.56 14.48 -23.86
N ALA A 272 1.39 15.07 -23.00
CA ALA A 272 2.82 15.02 -23.23
C ALA A 272 3.37 13.59 -23.10
N THR A 273 4.44 13.31 -23.84
CA THR A 273 5.26 12.10 -23.68
C THR A 273 6.62 12.49 -23.12
N VAL A 274 7.04 11.79 -22.07
CA VAL A 274 8.28 12.06 -21.33
C VAL A 274 9.16 10.81 -21.30
N PHE A 275 10.46 10.95 -21.63
CA PHE A 275 11.47 9.91 -21.38
C PHE A 275 12.49 10.44 -20.38
N LEU A 276 12.68 9.73 -19.27
CA LEU A 276 13.73 10.03 -18.29
C LEU A 276 14.89 9.06 -18.47
N ASP A 277 16.09 9.59 -18.67
CA ASP A 277 17.32 8.80 -18.74
C ASP A 277 17.91 8.65 -17.34
N ILE A 278 17.75 7.47 -16.74
CA ILE A 278 18.04 7.23 -15.32
C ILE A 278 19.19 6.25 -15.20
N TYR A 279 20.23 6.63 -14.47
CA TYR A 279 21.33 5.77 -14.07
C TYR A 279 21.21 5.49 -12.56
N ASP A 280 20.99 4.24 -12.20
CA ASP A 280 20.88 3.78 -10.82
C ASP A 280 22.18 3.11 -10.38
N ASP A 281 22.96 3.78 -9.52
CA ASP A 281 24.24 3.26 -9.02
C ASP A 281 24.08 2.24 -7.87
N GLY A 282 22.83 1.99 -7.45
CA GLY A 282 22.49 1.10 -6.34
C GLY A 282 22.13 1.83 -5.04
N ASP A 283 22.50 3.10 -4.92
CA ASP A 283 22.11 4.00 -3.83
C ASP A 283 21.31 5.20 -4.36
N ILE A 284 21.88 5.96 -5.29
CA ILE A 284 21.30 7.15 -5.92
C ILE A 284 20.82 6.83 -7.34
N ALA A 285 19.63 7.35 -7.68
CA ALA A 285 19.12 7.42 -9.04
C ALA A 285 19.44 8.79 -9.65
N TRP A 286 20.32 8.78 -10.63
CA TRP A 286 20.78 9.96 -11.36
C TRP A 286 19.96 10.12 -12.64
N VAL A 287 19.12 11.17 -12.72
CA VAL A 287 18.37 11.52 -13.94
C VAL A 287 19.19 12.52 -14.73
N VAL A 288 19.79 12.06 -15.82
CA VAL A 288 20.83 12.83 -16.51
C VAL A 288 20.29 13.77 -17.58
N ARG A 289 19.10 13.47 -18.12
CA ARG A 289 18.38 14.30 -19.10
C ARG A 289 16.96 13.80 -19.28
N GLU A 290 16.13 14.66 -19.85
CA GLU A 290 14.76 14.35 -20.26
C GLU A 290 14.58 14.48 -21.79
N TYR A 291 13.69 13.66 -22.34
CA TYR A 291 12.95 13.99 -23.55
C TYR A 291 11.55 14.40 -23.12
N TYR A 292 11.04 15.54 -23.62
CA TYR A 292 9.72 16.04 -23.29
C TYR A 292 9.03 16.55 -24.56
N TYR A 293 7.94 15.90 -24.97
CA TYR A 293 7.17 16.29 -26.14
C TYR A 293 5.71 16.50 -25.78
N ASP A 294 5.28 17.75 -25.81
CA ASP A 294 3.88 18.13 -25.62
C ASP A 294 3.25 18.44 -26.99
N SER A 295 2.35 17.56 -27.42
CA SER A 295 1.68 17.68 -28.72
C SER A 295 0.76 18.90 -28.82
N LYS A 296 0.23 19.41 -27.70
CA LYS A 296 -0.59 20.62 -27.66
C LYS A 296 0.27 21.86 -27.87
N VAL A 297 1.40 21.94 -27.16
CA VAL A 297 2.36 23.06 -27.31
C VAL A 297 3.01 23.05 -28.69
N LYS A 298 3.33 21.87 -29.22
CA LYS A 298 3.95 21.72 -30.55
C LYS A 298 2.93 21.77 -31.69
N MET A 299 1.63 21.75 -31.38
CA MET A 299 0.53 21.69 -32.35
C MET A 299 0.70 20.55 -33.39
N ALA A 300 1.29 19.44 -32.96
CA ALA A 300 1.58 18.30 -33.80
C ALA A 300 1.54 17.02 -32.96
N GLN A 301 0.83 16.00 -33.45
CA GLN A 301 0.83 14.69 -32.82
C GLN A 301 1.94 13.82 -33.40
N LYS A 302 2.46 12.91 -32.58
CA LYS A 302 3.38 11.86 -33.00
C LYS A 302 2.71 10.49 -32.87
N THR A 303 2.98 9.65 -33.85
CA THR A 303 2.61 8.24 -33.86
C THR A 303 3.57 7.41 -33.00
N ASP A 304 3.17 6.20 -32.64
CA ASP A 304 4.01 5.24 -31.90
C ASP A 304 5.36 5.00 -32.58
N ARG A 305 5.34 4.90 -33.92
CA ARG A 305 6.55 4.74 -34.71
C ARG A 305 7.50 5.93 -34.57
N GLN A 306 6.97 7.16 -34.63
CA GLN A 306 7.78 8.37 -34.48
C GLN A 306 8.35 8.49 -33.06
N TYR A 307 7.53 8.24 -32.02
CA TYR A 307 8.04 8.17 -30.66
C TYR A 307 9.07 7.06 -30.47
N GLY A 308 8.90 5.93 -31.17
CA GLY A 308 9.86 4.83 -31.17
C GLY A 308 11.19 5.22 -31.82
N ASP A 309 11.15 5.99 -32.91
CA ASP A 309 12.34 6.53 -33.58
C ASP A 309 13.07 7.53 -32.67
N ASP A 310 12.32 8.44 -32.02
CA ASP A 310 12.86 9.38 -31.04
C ASP A 310 13.53 8.64 -29.89
N LEU A 311 12.86 7.62 -29.33
CA LEU A 311 13.39 6.85 -28.20
C LEU A 311 14.64 6.06 -28.58
N VAL A 312 14.68 5.46 -29.77
CA VAL A 312 15.89 4.80 -30.28
C VAL A 312 17.04 5.80 -30.38
N ASN A 313 16.80 6.99 -30.92
CA ASN A 313 17.81 8.03 -31.01
C ASN A 313 18.26 8.52 -29.64
N PHE A 314 17.32 8.71 -28.72
CA PHE A 314 17.60 9.04 -27.33
C PHE A 314 18.49 7.97 -26.68
N ILE A 315 18.20 6.68 -26.86
CA ILE A 315 18.98 5.59 -26.25
C ILE A 315 20.42 5.55 -26.78
N LYS A 316 20.68 5.90 -28.04
CA LYS A 316 22.03 5.79 -28.67
C LYS A 316 23.14 6.57 -27.95
N GLU A 317 22.82 7.58 -27.15
CA GLU A 317 23.82 8.41 -26.44
C GLU A 317 24.41 7.76 -25.16
N GLY A 318 24.14 6.48 -24.91
CA GLY A 318 24.67 5.74 -23.77
C GLY A 318 24.55 4.22 -23.93
N PRO A 319 24.93 3.44 -22.90
CA PRO A 319 24.80 1.98 -22.91
C PRO A 319 23.34 1.55 -23.07
N VAL A 320 23.10 0.37 -23.63
CA VAL A 320 21.73 -0.17 -23.77
C VAL A 320 21.06 -0.24 -22.38
N PRO A 321 19.85 0.32 -22.20
CA PRO A 321 19.17 0.29 -20.91
C PRO A 321 18.81 -1.14 -20.52
N VAL A 322 18.88 -1.42 -19.22
CA VAL A 322 18.48 -2.70 -18.64
C VAL A 322 17.00 -2.98 -18.90
N ALA A 323 16.16 -1.94 -18.85
CA ALA A 323 14.76 -1.99 -19.23
C ALA A 323 14.22 -0.59 -19.53
N ILE A 324 13.19 -0.55 -20.37
CA ILE A 324 12.28 0.59 -20.54
C ILE A 324 11.05 0.33 -19.66
N ILE A 325 10.70 1.30 -18.83
CA ILE A 325 9.60 1.23 -17.87
C ILE A 325 8.42 2.02 -18.44
N LEU A 326 7.30 1.34 -18.64
CA LEU A 326 6.11 1.89 -19.29
C LEU A 326 4.85 1.52 -18.51
N ASP A 327 3.86 2.41 -18.48
CA ASP A 327 2.55 2.11 -17.92
C ASP A 327 1.91 0.88 -18.60
N PRO A 328 1.24 -0.01 -17.84
CA PRO A 328 0.55 -1.17 -18.38
C PRO A 328 -0.44 -0.86 -19.52
N SER A 329 -1.05 0.33 -19.52
CA SER A 329 -2.04 0.78 -20.52
C SER A 329 -1.43 1.16 -21.87
N ALA A 330 -0.13 1.43 -21.97
CA ALA A 330 0.55 1.81 -23.21
C ALA A 330 0.84 0.61 -24.14
N ALA A 331 -0.17 -0.24 -24.40
CA ALA A 331 0.00 -1.54 -25.05
C ALA A 331 0.63 -1.45 -26.46
N SER A 332 0.21 -0.48 -27.27
CA SER A 332 0.72 -0.30 -28.64
C SER A 332 2.19 0.13 -28.65
N PHE A 333 2.56 1.10 -27.82
CA PHE A 333 3.94 1.56 -27.70
C PHE A 333 4.86 0.49 -27.10
N LYS A 334 4.37 -0.32 -26.15
CA LYS A 334 5.10 -1.51 -25.66
C LYS A 334 5.39 -2.50 -26.79
N ALA A 335 4.43 -2.75 -27.68
CA ALA A 335 4.62 -3.65 -28.83
C ALA A 335 5.66 -3.08 -29.81
N GLU A 336 5.58 -1.80 -30.13
CA GLU A 336 6.54 -1.10 -30.99
C GLU A 336 7.98 -1.25 -30.48
N MET A 337 8.20 -0.98 -29.19
CA MET A 337 9.55 -1.06 -28.61
C MET A 337 10.06 -2.49 -28.44
N ARG A 338 9.17 -3.48 -28.23
CA ARG A 338 9.54 -4.91 -28.26
C ARG A 338 9.99 -5.35 -29.65
N ASN A 339 9.29 -4.91 -30.70
CA ASN A 339 9.67 -5.20 -32.09
C ASN A 339 11.04 -4.61 -32.45
N ARG A 340 11.42 -3.50 -31.81
CA ARG A 340 12.75 -2.88 -31.92
C ARG A 340 13.83 -3.54 -31.06
N GLY A 341 13.51 -4.64 -30.36
CA GLY A 341 14.46 -5.44 -29.59
C GLY A 341 14.73 -4.94 -28.16
N TYR A 342 13.94 -4.00 -27.63
CA TYR A 342 14.14 -3.50 -26.27
C TYR A 342 13.34 -4.29 -25.24
N ARG A 343 13.95 -4.46 -24.06
CA ARG A 343 13.28 -5.06 -22.91
C ARG A 343 12.32 -4.07 -22.27
N ILE A 344 11.05 -4.43 -22.23
CA ILE A 344 10.01 -3.68 -21.53
C ILE A 344 9.76 -4.27 -20.14
N LYS A 345 9.66 -3.39 -19.15
CA LYS A 345 9.14 -3.70 -17.81
C LYS A 345 7.88 -2.88 -17.58
N GLU A 346 6.77 -3.55 -17.30
CA GLU A 346 5.53 -2.85 -16.96
C GLU A 346 5.68 -2.15 -15.61
N ALA A 347 5.24 -0.89 -15.56
CA ALA A 347 5.28 -0.09 -14.36
C ALA A 347 4.26 -0.62 -13.35
N ASP A 348 4.67 -0.68 -12.08
CA ASP A 348 3.71 -0.73 -10.98
C ASP A 348 3.15 0.69 -10.80
N ASN A 349 1.91 0.90 -11.25
CA ASN A 349 1.27 2.21 -11.38
C ASN A 349 0.34 2.53 -10.21
N GLU A 350 0.44 1.81 -9.09
CA GLU A 350 -0.27 2.14 -7.85
C GLU A 350 0.15 3.55 -7.37
N VAL A 351 -0.80 4.49 -7.41
CA VAL A 351 -0.52 5.93 -7.32
C VAL A 351 -0.07 6.33 -5.92
N LEU A 352 -0.84 6.01 -4.88
CA LEU A 352 -0.57 6.46 -3.50
C LEU A 352 0.71 5.83 -2.94
N ASP A 353 0.89 4.52 -3.13
CA ASP A 353 2.08 3.79 -2.71
C ASP A 353 3.31 4.25 -3.52
N GLY A 354 3.13 4.54 -4.81
CA GLY A 354 4.16 5.11 -5.68
C GLY A 354 4.60 6.50 -5.25
N ILE A 355 3.65 7.41 -4.97
CA ILE A 355 3.92 8.75 -4.43
C ILE A 355 4.69 8.60 -3.11
N ARG A 356 4.19 7.79 -2.18
CA ARG A 356 4.85 7.58 -0.89
C ARG A 356 6.30 7.11 -1.02
N MET A 357 6.56 6.11 -1.87
CA MET A 357 7.92 5.62 -2.09
C MET A 357 8.82 6.69 -2.72
N THR A 358 8.27 7.46 -3.65
CA THR A 358 8.98 8.54 -4.36
C THR A 358 9.31 9.69 -3.40
N SER A 359 8.35 10.12 -2.57
CA SER A 359 8.53 11.13 -1.52
C SER A 359 9.69 10.78 -0.58
N THR A 360 9.73 9.54 -0.09
CA THR A 360 10.84 9.09 0.77
C THR A 360 12.17 9.09 0.02
N PHE A 361 12.21 8.64 -1.22
CA PHE A 361 13.44 8.54 -2.00
C PHE A 361 13.99 9.94 -2.40
N ILE A 362 13.11 10.90 -2.70
CA ILE A 362 13.44 12.32 -2.88
C ILE A 362 13.98 12.91 -1.58
N GLY A 363 13.24 12.77 -0.48
CA GLY A 363 13.60 13.37 0.81
C GLY A 363 14.91 12.84 1.41
N GLN A 364 15.33 11.62 1.02
CA GLN A 364 16.64 11.06 1.35
C GLN A 364 17.78 11.56 0.43
N GLY A 365 17.50 12.43 -0.55
CA GLY A 365 18.47 12.91 -1.52
C GLY A 365 18.94 11.84 -2.53
N LYS A 366 18.18 10.75 -2.68
CA LYS A 366 18.52 9.60 -3.53
C LYS A 366 17.94 9.69 -4.95
N ILE A 367 17.20 10.75 -5.25
CA ILE A 367 16.94 11.19 -6.63
C ILE A 367 17.74 12.46 -6.85
N ARG A 368 18.61 12.46 -7.86
CA ARG A 368 19.38 13.63 -8.28
C ARG A 368 19.19 13.86 -9.76
N MET A 369 18.78 15.06 -10.14
CA MET A 369 18.45 15.42 -11.51
C MET A 369 19.34 16.54 -12.02
N VAL A 370 19.85 16.39 -13.24
CA VAL A 370 20.64 17.44 -13.90
C VAL A 370 19.72 18.61 -14.25
N LYS A 371 19.76 19.67 -13.43
CA LYS A 371 18.77 20.75 -13.39
C LYS A 371 18.52 21.38 -14.77
N ASN A 372 19.59 21.67 -15.48
CA ASN A 372 19.53 22.32 -16.79
C ASN A 372 19.06 21.39 -17.93
N LYS A 373 19.08 20.06 -17.73
CA LYS A 373 18.64 19.04 -18.71
C LYS A 373 17.31 18.36 -18.36
N CYS A 374 16.77 18.63 -17.17
CA CYS A 374 15.52 18.04 -16.66
C CYS A 374 14.52 19.12 -16.19
N LYS A 375 14.51 20.29 -16.86
CA LYS A 375 13.77 21.48 -16.40
C LYS A 375 12.27 21.24 -16.34
N ARG A 376 11.72 20.52 -17.33
CA ARG A 376 10.27 20.26 -17.40
C ARG A 376 9.85 19.29 -16.33
N THR A 377 10.57 18.18 -16.15
CA THR A 377 10.29 17.22 -15.08
C THR A 377 10.46 17.81 -13.68
N ILE A 378 11.46 18.66 -13.45
CA ILE A 378 11.58 19.39 -12.17
C ILE A 378 10.38 20.33 -11.98
N GLY A 379 9.96 21.03 -13.03
CA GLY A 379 8.73 21.83 -13.02
C GLY A 379 7.51 21.00 -12.61
N ASP A 380 7.30 19.86 -13.27
CA ASP A 380 6.20 18.93 -12.99
C ASP A 380 6.22 18.47 -11.51
N ILE A 381 7.40 18.10 -10.98
CA ILE A 381 7.57 17.71 -9.56
C ILE A 381 7.19 18.83 -8.60
N LEU A 382 7.64 20.06 -8.87
CA LEU A 382 7.38 21.22 -8.02
C LEU A 382 5.92 21.69 -8.08
N SER A 383 5.24 21.48 -9.20
CA SER A 383 3.81 21.81 -9.37
C SER A 383 2.86 20.66 -9.00
N TYR A 384 3.38 19.48 -8.66
CA TYR A 384 2.55 18.32 -8.38
C TYR A 384 1.84 18.48 -7.03
N VAL A 385 0.51 18.62 -7.06
CA VAL A 385 -0.32 18.98 -5.90
C VAL A 385 -1.45 17.99 -5.66
N TRP A 386 -1.85 17.86 -4.40
CA TRP A 386 -3.04 17.09 -4.02
C TRP A 386 -4.33 17.77 -4.49
N ASP A 387 -5.31 16.98 -4.91
CA ASP A 387 -6.65 17.46 -5.24
C ASP A 387 -7.43 17.73 -3.94
N GLU A 388 -7.38 18.98 -3.45
CA GLU A 388 -8.06 19.40 -2.22
C GLU A 388 -9.57 19.13 -2.24
N LYS A 389 -10.22 19.24 -3.40
CA LYS A 389 -11.65 18.99 -3.54
C LYS A 389 -11.94 17.50 -3.36
N ALA A 390 -11.15 16.64 -3.98
CA ALA A 390 -11.29 15.20 -3.78
C ALA A 390 -11.02 14.80 -2.32
N ALA A 391 -9.98 15.38 -1.70
CA ALA A 391 -9.62 15.09 -0.32
C ALA A 391 -10.73 15.47 0.67
N GLN A 392 -11.48 16.56 0.43
CA GLN A 392 -12.66 16.93 1.21
C GLN A 392 -13.79 15.90 1.15
N HIS A 393 -13.85 15.10 0.09
CA HIS A 393 -14.79 13.99 -0.07
C HIS A 393 -14.22 12.64 0.36
N GLY A 394 -13.01 12.61 0.94
CA GLY A 394 -12.35 11.40 1.41
C GLY A 394 -11.54 10.65 0.35
N ASP A 395 -11.44 11.18 -0.87
CA ASP A 395 -10.65 10.61 -1.96
C ASP A 395 -9.31 11.33 -2.11
N GLU A 396 -8.20 10.65 -1.85
CA GLU A 396 -6.88 11.25 -2.02
C GLU A 396 -6.26 10.87 -3.37
N LYS A 397 -6.09 11.88 -4.22
CA LYS A 397 -5.44 11.76 -5.51
C LYS A 397 -4.75 13.06 -5.91
N PRO A 398 -3.70 12.98 -6.73
CA PRO A 398 -3.08 14.16 -7.33
C PRO A 398 -4.03 14.82 -8.34
N VAL A 399 -3.86 16.14 -8.53
CA VAL A 399 -4.40 16.84 -9.70
C VAL A 399 -3.66 16.35 -10.96
N LYS A 400 -4.40 15.92 -11.98
CA LYS A 400 -3.84 15.43 -13.25
C LYS A 400 -3.49 16.56 -14.20
N GLU A 401 -2.55 17.39 -13.80
CA GLU A 401 -2.07 18.52 -14.59
C GLU A 401 -0.56 18.69 -14.41
N ASN A 402 0.18 18.77 -15.53
CA ASN A 402 1.63 18.88 -15.55
C ASN A 402 2.32 17.82 -14.66
N ASP A 403 1.84 16.57 -14.71
CA ASP A 403 2.29 15.47 -13.87
C ASP A 403 3.20 14.47 -14.60
N HIS A 404 3.44 14.66 -15.90
CA HIS A 404 4.09 13.66 -16.76
C HIS A 404 5.50 13.26 -16.30
N GLY A 405 6.35 14.23 -15.97
CA GLY A 405 7.69 13.99 -15.42
C GLY A 405 7.65 13.38 -14.02
N ALA A 406 6.71 13.82 -13.18
CA ALA A 406 6.49 13.28 -11.85
C ALA A 406 6.03 11.81 -11.93
N ASP A 407 5.16 11.48 -12.87
CA ASP A 407 4.65 10.13 -13.12
C ASP A 407 5.73 9.20 -13.67
N ALA A 408 6.52 9.65 -14.65
CA ALA A 408 7.68 8.88 -15.13
C ALA A 408 8.68 8.58 -13.99
N THR A 409 8.93 9.56 -13.12
CA THR A 409 9.77 9.39 -11.92
C THR A 409 9.16 8.36 -10.95
N ARG A 410 7.86 8.46 -10.70
CA ARG A 410 7.10 7.55 -9.84
C ARG A 410 7.12 6.12 -10.39
N TYR A 411 6.92 5.93 -11.69
CA TYR A 411 7.00 4.62 -12.35
C TYR A 411 8.37 3.98 -12.17
N PHE A 412 9.45 4.75 -12.30
CA PHE A 412 10.79 4.25 -12.02
C PHE A 412 10.93 3.79 -10.56
N VAL A 413 10.60 4.68 -9.61
CA VAL A 413 10.79 4.40 -8.19
C VAL A 413 9.99 3.17 -7.77
N LYS A 414 8.69 3.16 -8.06
CA LYS A 414 7.76 2.10 -7.67
C LYS A 414 8.12 0.74 -8.28
N THR A 415 8.67 0.74 -9.49
CA THR A 415 8.97 -0.49 -10.25
C THR A 415 10.37 -1.05 -9.99
N ILE A 416 11.37 -0.20 -9.73
CA ILE A 416 12.79 -0.60 -9.63
C ILE A 416 13.29 -0.57 -8.19
N ILE A 417 12.91 0.44 -7.41
CA ILE A 417 13.48 0.68 -6.08
C ILE A 417 12.84 -0.28 -5.09
N LYS A 418 13.68 -1.15 -4.51
CA LYS A 418 13.22 -2.11 -3.50
C LYS A 418 13.00 -1.41 -2.16
N PRO A 419 12.00 -1.81 -1.35
CA PRO A 419 11.74 -1.21 -0.03
C PRO A 419 12.97 -1.14 0.90
N ARG A 420 13.92 -2.07 0.78
CA ARG A 420 15.17 -2.05 1.56
C ARG A 420 16.03 -0.80 1.32
N ARG A 421 15.94 -0.16 0.15
CA ARG A 421 16.69 1.06 -0.19
C ARG A 421 16.07 2.31 0.42
N LEU A 422 14.78 2.27 0.75
CA LEU A 422 14.10 3.33 1.49
C LEU A 422 14.39 3.26 2.99
N ALA A 423 14.88 2.12 3.46
CA ALA A 423 15.16 1.83 4.86
C ALA A 423 16.65 1.99 5.24
N ALA A 424 17.50 2.21 4.23
CA ALA A 424 18.93 2.47 4.37
C ALA A 424 19.13 3.98 4.48
#